data_AF-A0A2D0IFG8-F1
#
_entry.id   AF-A0A2D0IFG8-F1
#
_cell.length_a   1.000
_cell.length_b   1.000
_cell.length_c   1.000
_cell.angle_alpha   90.00
_cell.angle_beta   90.00
_cell.angle_gamma   90.00
#
_symmetry.space_group_name_H-M   'P 1'
#
loop_
_entity.id
_entity.type
_entity.pdbx_description
1 polymer ?
#
loop_
_entity_poly.entity_id
_entity_poly.type
_entity_poly.pdbx_seq_one_letter_code
_entity_poly.pdbx_strand_id
1 'polypeptide(L)'
;MAKIKLPKQFHADLAALAAYEPRKRAIQWILEGDFDPYLDWIEGDGYFAAHGKPRELRLDAVGRLRALFEPMPLDAALAVDRLGDAGLDELAQADRIAREALPRFGQSAFEIAMRADDGKAFSKLLDLWKAPSARYLRGSDPWTKEADWKGFNAHIALKRAGLSRPAFLDRRGWDMLILPFLVGKPERADHMVRAGMAPKEPFEWASFSEKAQELAKIDAKLLSELVGSEAADPARASEWGRERGLLAQKLEEAAGEAGSTNEDFARTALAMIEQGAPIGYFALAVASERADLGLLKKLFEAGGDPNCRYKTGVPMLARLNGAELTADTVSVWMKAGCRPTMDPGSEEPFGHGMNPSALYEFTWSGRLDLLKACAEHAQGPLSFTEELRDGSIASDLLALAIDKGHEEVAAWLVEEKGCRLDHLYTGDGEPVRGFAEGKMLARLVAIEERLALKADPYTTATDKGSKPKRL
;
A
#
# COMPACT_ATOMS: atom_id res chain seq x y z
N MET A 1 -21.41 14.43 34.46
CA MET A 1 -20.68 15.29 33.50
C MET A 1 -21.41 16.62 33.38
N ALA A 2 -20.69 17.74 33.53
CA ALA A 2 -21.26 19.06 33.25
C ALA A 2 -21.63 19.14 31.76
N LYS A 3 -22.77 19.75 31.41
CA LYS A 3 -23.13 19.99 30.00
C LYS A 3 -22.18 21.06 29.45
N ILE A 4 -21.18 20.66 28.66
CA ILE A 4 -20.35 21.62 27.92
C ILE A 4 -21.26 22.27 26.87
N LYS A 5 -21.20 23.59 26.78
CA LYS A 5 -22.02 24.35 25.84
C LYS A 5 -21.20 24.59 24.58
N LEU A 6 -21.49 23.83 23.52
CA LEU A 6 -20.83 24.02 22.24
C LEU A 6 -21.14 25.40 21.65
N PRO A 7 -20.23 25.98 20.83
CA PRO A 7 -20.49 27.24 20.15
C PRO A 7 -21.77 27.18 19.32
N LYS A 8 -22.59 28.24 19.34
CA LYS A 8 -23.81 28.32 18.50
C LYS A 8 -23.52 28.11 17.02
N GLN A 9 -22.35 28.58 16.57
CA GLN A 9 -21.90 28.41 15.19
C GLN A 9 -21.73 26.94 14.81
N PHE A 10 -21.24 26.09 15.73
CA PHE A 10 -21.07 24.65 15.46
C PHE A 10 -22.40 23.97 15.15
N HIS A 11 -23.46 24.30 15.91
CA HIS A 11 -24.81 23.79 15.63
C HIS A 11 -25.36 24.30 14.28
N ALA A 12 -25.12 25.57 13.95
CA ALA A 12 -25.53 26.14 12.67
C ALA A 12 -24.81 25.46 11.49
N ASP A 13 -23.51 25.21 11.62
CA ASP A 13 -22.71 24.54 10.60
C ASP A 13 -23.13 23.06 10.43
N LEU A 14 -23.44 22.35 11.53
CA LEU A 14 -24.01 21.00 11.45
C LEU A 14 -25.35 20.98 10.71
N ALA A 15 -26.23 21.95 10.98
CA ALA A 15 -27.51 22.06 10.28
C ALA A 15 -27.32 22.37 8.78
N ALA A 16 -26.38 23.26 8.45
CA ALA A 16 -26.03 23.54 7.06
C ALA A 16 -25.48 22.29 6.35
N LEU A 17 -24.59 21.55 7.02
CA LEU A 17 -24.01 20.31 6.49
C LEU A 17 -25.06 19.20 6.33
N ALA A 18 -26.04 19.12 7.23
CA ALA A 18 -27.18 18.22 7.12
C ALA A 18 -28.10 18.55 5.94
N ALA A 19 -28.17 19.83 5.53
CA ALA A 19 -28.91 20.28 4.36
C ALA A 19 -28.11 20.18 3.04
N TYR A 20 -26.82 19.86 3.10
CA TYR A 20 -25.95 19.83 1.92
C TYR A 20 -26.13 18.54 1.10
N GLU A 21 -26.95 18.62 0.05
CA GLU A 21 -27.29 17.49 -0.83
C GLU A 21 -26.08 16.75 -1.43
N PRO A 22 -25.00 17.42 -1.89
CA PRO A 22 -23.83 16.70 -2.41
C PRO A 22 -23.18 15.75 -1.40
N ARG A 23 -23.16 16.09 -0.11
CA ARG A 23 -22.66 15.16 0.94
C ARG A 23 -23.59 13.96 1.12
N LYS A 24 -24.91 14.16 1.08
CA LYS A 24 -25.88 13.05 1.16
C LYS A 24 -25.68 12.10 -0.02
N ARG A 25 -25.48 12.65 -1.22
CA ARG A 25 -25.17 11.87 -2.41
C ARG A 25 -23.85 11.11 -2.28
N ALA A 26 -22.81 11.73 -1.70
CA ALA A 26 -21.54 11.07 -1.42
C ALA A 26 -21.69 9.84 -0.51
N ILE A 27 -22.48 9.96 0.57
CA ILE A 27 -22.80 8.82 1.45
C ILE A 27 -23.56 7.74 0.69
N GLN A 28 -24.52 8.12 -0.15
CA GLN A 28 -25.29 7.16 -0.94
C GLN A 28 -24.40 6.37 -1.90
N TRP A 29 -23.47 7.03 -2.60
CA TRP A 29 -22.48 6.35 -3.45
C TRP A 29 -21.68 5.31 -2.66
N ILE A 30 -21.20 5.65 -1.47
CA ILE A 30 -20.48 4.69 -0.60
C ILE A 30 -21.38 3.50 -0.26
N LEU A 31 -22.62 3.72 0.15
CA LEU A 31 -23.57 2.65 0.52
C LEU A 31 -23.95 1.76 -0.67
N GLU A 32 -23.99 2.32 -1.89
CA GLU A 32 -24.18 1.59 -3.14
C GLU A 32 -22.90 0.83 -3.58
N GLY A 33 -21.77 1.14 -2.91
CA GLY A 33 -20.41 0.73 -3.24
C GLY A 33 -19.97 1.23 -4.62
N ASP A 34 -20.34 2.46 -4.94
CA ASP A 34 -19.90 3.17 -6.14
C ASP A 34 -18.83 4.19 -5.74
N PHE A 35 -17.58 3.74 -5.64
CA PHE A 35 -16.50 4.55 -5.06
C PHE A 35 -15.91 5.57 -6.03
N ASP A 36 -16.04 5.39 -7.34
CA ASP A 36 -15.45 6.31 -8.31
C ASP A 36 -16.09 7.71 -8.27
N PRO A 37 -17.43 7.86 -8.32
CA PRO A 37 -18.07 9.18 -8.18
C PRO A 37 -17.80 9.81 -6.82
N TYR A 38 -17.68 9.00 -5.76
CA TYR A 38 -17.30 9.49 -4.43
C TYR A 38 -15.89 10.07 -4.41
N LEU A 39 -14.92 9.37 -5.02
CA LEU A 39 -13.54 9.82 -5.09
C LEU A 39 -13.41 11.08 -5.96
N ASP A 40 -14.14 11.15 -7.07
CA ASP A 40 -14.20 12.35 -7.91
C ASP A 40 -14.80 13.54 -7.16
N TRP A 41 -15.85 13.30 -6.36
CA TRP A 41 -16.42 14.32 -5.50
C TRP A 41 -15.44 14.78 -4.41
N ILE A 42 -14.71 13.86 -3.77
CA ILE A 42 -13.68 14.24 -2.79
C ILE A 42 -12.63 15.15 -3.40
N GLU A 43 -12.21 14.92 -4.64
CA GLU A 43 -11.19 15.74 -5.30
C GLU A 43 -11.73 17.08 -5.82
N GLY A 44 -12.99 17.12 -6.21
CA GLY A 44 -13.67 18.29 -6.75
C GLY A 44 -14.50 19.02 -5.71
N ASP A 45 -15.83 18.93 -5.85
CA ASP A 45 -16.81 19.71 -5.07
C ASP A 45 -16.70 19.51 -3.57
N GLY A 46 -16.36 18.31 -3.11
CA GLY A 46 -16.15 17.98 -1.70
C GLY A 46 -14.95 18.72 -1.12
N TYR A 47 -13.82 18.73 -1.83
CA TYR A 47 -12.64 19.50 -1.45
C TYR A 47 -12.93 21.01 -1.48
N PHE A 48 -13.56 21.50 -2.55
CA PHE A 48 -13.89 22.91 -2.69
C PHE A 48 -14.81 23.37 -1.56
N ALA A 49 -15.84 22.60 -1.23
CA ALA A 49 -16.77 22.93 -0.16
C ALA A 49 -16.08 22.92 1.22
N ALA A 50 -15.08 22.06 1.43
CA ALA A 50 -14.31 22.00 2.68
C ALA A 50 -13.28 23.14 2.82
N HIS A 51 -12.68 23.59 1.72
CA HIS A 51 -11.51 24.50 1.77
C HIS A 51 -11.72 25.86 1.10
N GLY A 52 -12.86 26.07 0.44
CA GLY A 52 -13.18 27.31 -0.27
C GLY A 52 -12.34 27.57 -1.53
N LYS A 53 -11.56 26.58 -1.99
CA LYS A 53 -10.69 26.68 -3.17
C LYS A 53 -10.58 25.34 -3.89
N PRO A 54 -10.36 25.33 -5.22
CA PRO A 54 -10.15 24.08 -5.96
C PRO A 54 -8.84 23.43 -5.51
N ARG A 55 -8.79 22.10 -5.64
CA ARG A 55 -7.57 21.35 -5.41
C ARG A 55 -6.58 21.63 -6.55
N GLU A 56 -5.36 22.04 -6.20
CA GLU A 56 -4.33 22.39 -7.19
C GLU A 56 -3.79 21.16 -7.94
N LEU A 57 -3.74 20.01 -7.25
CA LEU A 57 -3.27 18.74 -7.80
C LEU A 57 -4.30 17.65 -7.54
N ARG A 58 -4.67 16.92 -8.60
CA ARG A 58 -5.48 15.71 -8.49
C ARG A 58 -4.78 14.66 -7.63
N LEU A 59 -5.55 13.83 -6.96
CA LEU A 59 -4.96 12.69 -6.27
C LEU A 59 -4.43 11.72 -7.32
N ASP A 60 -3.23 11.21 -7.10
CA ASP A 60 -2.77 10.03 -7.83
C ASP A 60 -3.58 8.80 -7.36
N ALA A 61 -3.33 7.65 -8.00
CA ALA A 61 -4.08 6.44 -7.69
C ALA A 61 -3.89 5.98 -6.23
N VAL A 62 -2.73 6.25 -5.62
CA VAL A 62 -2.44 5.96 -4.20
C VAL A 62 -3.27 6.87 -3.30
N GLY A 63 -3.27 8.18 -3.57
CA GLY A 63 -4.03 9.18 -2.85
C GLY A 63 -5.53 8.94 -2.91
N ARG A 64 -6.05 8.46 -4.05
CA ARG A 64 -7.44 8.03 -4.19
C ARG A 64 -7.77 6.85 -3.28
N LEU A 65 -6.92 5.81 -3.25
CA LEU A 65 -7.12 4.69 -2.33
C LEU A 65 -7.07 5.14 -0.87
N ARG A 66 -6.14 6.04 -0.52
CA ARG A 66 -6.03 6.60 0.84
C ARG A 66 -7.28 7.37 1.26
N ALA A 67 -7.88 8.12 0.35
CA ALA A 67 -9.09 8.91 0.63
C ALA A 67 -10.29 8.04 1.08
N LEU A 68 -10.32 6.74 0.77
CA LEU A 68 -11.35 5.82 1.27
C LEU A 68 -11.30 5.62 2.80
N PHE A 69 -10.16 5.95 3.42
CA PHE A 69 -9.89 5.76 4.85
C PHE A 69 -9.78 7.07 5.62
N GLU A 70 -9.91 8.21 4.92
CA GLU A 70 -9.95 9.52 5.54
C GLU A 70 -11.41 9.90 5.82
N PRO A 71 -11.70 10.67 6.89
CA PRO A 71 -13.04 11.23 7.10
C PRO A 71 -13.40 12.13 5.91
N MET A 72 -14.69 12.24 5.60
CA MET A 72 -15.14 13.13 4.52
C MET A 72 -14.57 14.55 4.73
N PRO A 73 -14.04 15.22 3.69
CA PRO A 73 -13.33 16.49 3.82
C PRO A 73 -14.10 17.58 4.57
N LEU A 74 -15.41 17.66 4.33
CA LEU A 74 -16.31 18.60 5.01
C LEU A 74 -16.44 18.33 6.51
N ASP A 75 -16.54 17.06 6.90
CA ASP A 75 -16.66 16.66 8.29
C ASP A 75 -15.34 16.94 9.02
N ALA A 76 -14.21 16.64 8.37
CA ALA A 76 -12.88 16.92 8.88
C ALA A 76 -12.63 18.43 9.03
N ALA A 77 -12.96 19.24 8.03
CA ALA A 77 -12.83 20.70 8.08
C ALA A 77 -13.68 21.28 9.22
N LEU A 78 -14.94 20.85 9.35
CA LEU A 78 -15.81 21.30 10.44
C LEU A 78 -15.23 20.96 11.82
N ALA A 79 -14.73 19.74 11.99
CA ALA A 79 -14.12 19.31 13.24
C ALA A 79 -12.87 20.13 13.57
N VAL A 80 -11.97 20.34 12.62
CA VAL A 80 -10.72 21.09 12.81
C VAL A 80 -11.00 22.57 13.09
N ASP A 81 -11.80 23.23 12.25
CA ASP A 81 -12.01 24.68 12.30
C ASP A 81 -12.79 25.14 13.53
N ARG A 82 -13.70 24.30 14.03
CA ARG A 82 -14.63 24.69 15.11
C ARG A 82 -14.25 24.14 16.48
N LEU A 83 -13.57 23.01 16.52
CA LEU A 83 -13.19 22.39 17.78
C LEU A 83 -11.73 22.68 18.16
N GLY A 84 -10.86 23.05 17.20
CA GLY A 84 -9.50 23.52 17.50
C GLY A 84 -8.75 22.67 18.54
N ASP A 85 -8.23 23.32 19.58
CA ASP A 85 -7.54 22.68 20.73
C ASP A 85 -8.49 22.32 21.90
N ALA A 86 -9.78 22.13 21.65
CA ALA A 86 -10.78 21.84 22.68
C ALA A 86 -10.39 20.66 23.58
N GLY A 87 -10.88 20.72 24.83
CA GLY A 87 -10.69 19.66 25.80
C GLY A 87 -11.35 18.34 25.36
N LEU A 88 -10.86 17.23 25.90
CA LEU A 88 -11.31 15.88 25.56
C LEU A 88 -12.82 15.67 25.70
N ASP A 89 -13.37 16.11 26.83
CA ASP A 89 -14.81 16.01 27.12
C ASP A 89 -15.63 16.86 26.16
N GLU A 90 -15.08 17.99 25.70
CA GLU A 90 -15.72 18.88 24.74
C GLU A 90 -15.73 18.26 23.34
N LEU A 91 -14.63 17.63 22.94
CA LEU A 91 -14.53 16.88 21.68
C LEU A 91 -15.48 15.67 21.65
N ALA A 92 -15.52 14.88 22.73
CA ALA A 92 -16.41 13.73 22.84
C ALA A 92 -17.89 14.17 22.81
N GLN A 93 -18.22 15.25 23.52
CA GLN A 93 -19.57 15.80 23.50
C GLN A 93 -19.93 16.40 22.12
N ALA A 94 -18.98 17.07 21.45
CA ALA A 94 -19.16 17.60 20.10
C ALA A 94 -19.39 16.51 19.06
N ASP A 95 -18.57 15.47 19.07
CA ASP A 95 -18.70 14.31 18.19
C ASP A 95 -20.05 13.61 18.41
N ARG A 96 -20.47 13.40 19.67
CA ARG A 96 -21.80 12.85 19.97
C ARG A 96 -22.92 13.70 19.39
N ILE A 97 -22.91 15.01 19.67
CA ILE A 97 -23.92 15.94 19.16
C ILE A 97 -23.92 15.95 17.62
N ALA A 98 -22.75 15.91 17.00
CA ALA A 98 -22.63 15.89 15.55
C ALA A 98 -23.18 14.59 14.96
N ARG A 99 -22.90 13.43 15.55
CA ARG A 99 -23.45 12.13 15.08
C ARG A 99 -24.97 12.01 15.28
N GLU A 100 -25.51 12.61 16.34
CA GLU A 100 -26.96 12.70 16.56
C GLU A 100 -27.63 13.59 15.50
N ALA A 101 -26.98 14.70 15.14
CA ALA A 101 -27.51 15.66 14.17
C ALA A 101 -27.30 15.23 12.71
N LEU A 102 -26.22 14.51 12.42
CA LEU A 102 -25.74 14.26 11.07
C LEU A 102 -25.30 12.79 10.92
N PRO A 103 -26.05 11.99 10.14
CA PRO A 103 -25.69 10.60 9.87
C PRO A 103 -24.27 10.49 9.33
N ARG A 104 -23.53 9.53 9.89
CA ARG A 104 -22.16 9.17 9.48
C ARG A 104 -21.14 10.31 9.63
N PHE A 105 -21.39 11.29 10.50
CA PHE A 105 -20.44 12.36 10.74
C PHE A 105 -19.07 11.84 11.17
N GLY A 106 -18.02 12.36 10.54
CA GLY A 106 -16.63 12.03 10.82
C GLY A 106 -16.21 10.62 10.41
N GLN A 107 -17.06 9.88 9.69
CA GLN A 107 -16.75 8.54 9.18
C GLN A 107 -16.11 8.62 7.79
N SER A 108 -15.10 7.78 7.56
CA SER A 108 -14.53 7.48 6.26
C SER A 108 -15.47 6.61 5.41
N ALA A 109 -15.22 6.52 4.10
CA ALA A 109 -15.95 5.61 3.23
C ALA A 109 -15.84 4.16 3.71
N PHE A 110 -14.67 3.76 4.22
CA PHE A 110 -14.47 2.45 4.81
C PHE A 110 -15.36 2.20 6.02
N GLU A 111 -15.41 3.11 6.99
CA GLU A 111 -16.26 2.96 8.17
C GLU A 111 -17.74 2.93 7.81
N ILE A 112 -18.17 3.75 6.85
CA ILE A 112 -19.55 3.76 6.35
C ILE A 112 -19.88 2.41 5.72
N ALA A 113 -19.03 1.90 4.83
CA ALA A 113 -19.18 0.59 4.19
C ALA A 113 -19.16 -0.55 5.23
N MET A 114 -18.22 -0.50 6.18
CA MET A 114 -18.06 -1.43 7.31
C MET A 114 -19.30 -1.47 8.22
N ARG A 115 -20.07 -0.38 8.28
CA ARG A 115 -21.30 -0.32 9.07
C ARG A 115 -22.57 -0.57 8.26
N ALA A 116 -22.52 -0.54 6.92
CA ALA A 116 -23.67 -0.83 6.06
C ALA A 116 -24.21 -2.24 6.32
N ASP A 117 -25.53 -2.44 6.28
CA ASP A 117 -26.17 -3.68 6.75
C ASP A 117 -26.03 -4.84 5.78
N ASP A 118 -26.19 -4.59 4.49
CA ASP A 118 -26.14 -5.62 3.45
C ASP A 118 -24.71 -6.12 3.13
N GLY A 119 -23.68 -5.43 3.63
CA GLY A 119 -22.28 -5.75 3.36
C GLY A 119 -21.82 -5.54 1.92
N LYS A 120 -22.69 -5.06 1.01
CA LYS A 120 -22.39 -4.89 -0.42
C LYS A 120 -21.30 -3.85 -0.63
N ALA A 121 -21.46 -2.69 -0.01
CA ALA A 121 -20.46 -1.61 -0.04
C ALA A 121 -19.10 -2.10 0.48
N PHE A 122 -19.12 -2.85 1.57
CA PHE A 122 -17.92 -3.39 2.20
C PHE A 122 -17.21 -4.40 1.31
N SER A 123 -17.95 -5.34 0.73
CA SER A 123 -17.40 -6.33 -0.22
C SER A 123 -16.72 -5.64 -1.41
N LYS A 124 -17.39 -4.67 -2.03
CA LYS A 124 -16.82 -3.93 -3.16
C LYS A 124 -15.57 -3.14 -2.78
N LEU A 125 -15.53 -2.57 -1.57
CA LEU A 125 -14.34 -1.89 -1.07
C LEU A 125 -13.18 -2.89 -0.94
N LEU A 126 -13.43 -4.06 -0.35
CA LEU A 126 -12.42 -5.12 -0.26
C LEU A 126 -11.98 -5.63 -1.64
N ASP A 127 -12.87 -5.64 -2.64
CA ASP A 127 -12.51 -5.98 -4.02
C ASP A 127 -11.57 -4.94 -4.64
N LEU A 128 -11.83 -3.65 -4.41
CA LEU A 128 -10.89 -2.58 -4.79
C LEU A 128 -9.56 -2.74 -4.05
N TRP A 129 -9.61 -3.05 -2.76
CA TRP A 129 -8.43 -3.21 -1.93
C TRP A 129 -7.56 -4.40 -2.37
N LYS A 130 -8.17 -5.54 -2.72
CA LYS A 130 -7.44 -6.75 -3.12
C LYS A 130 -6.98 -6.72 -4.57
N ALA A 131 -7.43 -5.75 -5.38
CA ALA A 131 -7.06 -5.64 -6.77
C ALA A 131 -5.53 -5.58 -6.94
N PRO A 132 -4.94 -6.31 -7.90
CA PRO A 132 -3.50 -6.28 -8.16
C PRO A 132 -2.93 -4.87 -8.37
N SER A 133 -3.67 -3.99 -9.07
CA SER A 133 -3.28 -2.59 -9.26
C SER A 133 -3.22 -1.84 -7.93
N ALA A 134 -4.21 -2.02 -7.05
CA ALA A 134 -4.19 -1.43 -5.72
C ALA A 134 -3.05 -1.98 -4.87
N ARG A 135 -2.80 -3.30 -4.90
CA ARG A 135 -1.64 -3.92 -4.22
C ARG A 135 -0.31 -3.34 -4.70
N TYR A 136 -0.15 -3.18 -6.01
CA TYR A 136 1.04 -2.58 -6.63
C TYR A 136 1.27 -1.14 -6.15
N LEU A 137 0.20 -0.35 -6.11
CA LEU A 137 0.21 1.02 -5.60
C LEU A 137 0.47 1.07 -4.08
N ARG A 138 0.05 0.09 -3.29
CA ARG A 138 0.42 0.05 -1.85
C ARG A 138 1.87 -0.33 -1.59
N GLY A 139 2.47 -1.09 -2.51
CA GLY A 139 3.93 -1.26 -2.51
C GLY A 139 4.67 0.08 -2.71
N SER A 140 3.95 1.15 -3.07
CA SER A 140 4.48 2.43 -3.51
C SER A 140 4.55 3.51 -2.42
N ASP A 141 4.05 3.29 -1.21
CA ASP A 141 3.97 4.41 -0.26
C ASP A 141 4.34 3.91 1.14
N PRO A 142 5.42 4.42 1.76
CA PRO A 142 5.69 4.18 3.17
C PRO A 142 4.45 4.50 4.02
N TRP A 143 3.68 5.51 3.62
CA TRP A 143 2.40 5.90 4.21
C TRP A 143 1.20 5.09 3.73
N THR A 144 1.33 4.04 2.92
CA THR A 144 0.27 3.02 2.76
C THR A 144 0.67 1.69 3.39
N LYS A 145 1.97 1.43 3.53
CA LYS A 145 2.50 0.38 4.41
C LYS A 145 2.21 0.68 5.87
N GLU A 146 2.35 1.95 6.23
CA GLU A 146 2.12 2.49 7.56
C GLU A 146 0.93 3.46 7.62
N ALA A 147 0.11 3.55 6.55
CA ALA A 147 -1.02 4.48 6.47
C ALA A 147 -1.74 4.54 7.81
N ASP A 148 -1.69 5.71 8.43
CA ASP A 148 -2.57 6.09 9.51
C ASP A 148 -3.99 6.05 8.92
N TRP A 149 -4.70 4.95 9.12
CA TRP A 149 -6.12 4.83 8.78
C TRP A 149 -6.87 5.74 9.76
N LYS A 150 -7.04 7.01 9.40
CA LYS A 150 -7.79 7.97 10.20
C LYS A 150 -9.29 7.71 10.07
N GLY A 151 -9.75 6.75 10.86
CA GLY A 151 -11.15 6.50 11.18
C GLY A 151 -11.26 5.25 12.05
N PHE A 152 -11.14 5.36 13.36
CA PHE A 152 -12.30 5.62 14.23
C PHE A 152 -11.91 6.48 15.46
N ASN A 153 -12.66 7.56 15.73
CA ASN A 153 -12.46 8.54 16.83
C ASN A 153 -12.66 7.99 18.27
N ALA A 154 -12.55 6.68 18.51
CA ALA A 154 -12.65 6.12 19.86
C ALA A 154 -11.34 6.24 20.66
N HIS A 155 -10.17 6.28 20.01
CA HIS A 155 -8.88 6.38 20.73
C HIS A 155 -8.46 7.81 21.05
N ILE A 156 -9.05 8.81 20.38
CA ILE A 156 -8.77 10.23 20.63
C ILE A 156 -9.18 10.63 22.08
N ALA A 157 -10.08 9.85 22.71
CA ALA A 157 -10.66 10.15 24.00
C ALA A 157 -9.86 9.67 25.25
N LEU A 158 -8.80 8.86 25.16
CA LEU A 158 -8.36 8.10 26.36
C LEU A 158 -6.93 8.32 26.87
N LYS A 159 -6.04 9.03 26.15
CA LYS A 159 -4.65 9.25 26.61
C LYS A 159 -4.23 10.71 26.78
N ARG A 160 -5.18 11.63 26.97
CA ARG A 160 -4.91 13.06 27.22
C ARG A 160 -5.00 13.45 28.70
N ALA A 161 -4.59 12.56 29.60
CA ALA A 161 -4.37 12.83 31.03
C ALA A 161 -2.91 13.13 31.42
N GLY A 162 -2.00 13.30 30.44
CA GLY A 162 -0.59 13.70 30.70
C GLY A 162 0.46 12.92 29.90
N LEU A 163 0.72 13.40 28.67
CA LEU A 163 1.94 13.22 27.86
C LEU A 163 2.34 11.79 27.40
N SER A 164 1.66 11.31 26.34
CA SER A 164 2.22 10.94 25.01
C SER A 164 1.29 9.94 24.28
N ARG A 165 0.33 10.49 23.50
CA ARG A 165 -0.55 9.94 22.42
C ARG A 165 -0.99 8.45 22.43
N PRO A 166 -2.28 8.14 22.20
CA PRO A 166 -2.60 7.62 20.87
C PRO A 166 -3.99 8.07 20.42
N ALA A 167 -4.05 8.81 19.31
CA ALA A 167 -5.08 8.47 18.34
C ALA A 167 -4.73 7.09 17.75
N PHE A 168 -5.55 6.50 16.89
CA PHE A 168 -5.03 5.51 15.92
C PHE A 168 -4.08 6.25 14.94
N LEU A 169 -2.94 6.69 15.47
CA LEU A 169 -1.78 7.35 14.85
C LEU A 169 -0.53 6.50 15.08
N ASP A 170 -0.68 5.27 15.58
CA ASP A 170 0.40 4.31 15.47
C ASP A 170 0.32 3.75 14.05
N ARG A 171 1.48 3.71 13.40
CA ARG A 171 1.76 3.47 11.98
C ARG A 171 1.33 2.10 11.45
N ARG A 172 0.39 1.41 12.11
CA ARG A 172 0.15 -0.02 11.93
C ARG A 172 -1.27 -0.24 11.44
N GLY A 173 -1.42 -0.35 10.12
CA GLY A 173 -2.71 -0.43 9.45
C GLY A 173 -3.61 -1.60 9.84
N TRP A 174 -3.08 -2.60 10.56
CA TRP A 174 -3.86 -3.73 11.08
C TRP A 174 -4.69 -3.40 12.32
N ASP A 175 -4.50 -2.25 12.98
CA ASP A 175 -5.34 -1.84 14.12
C ASP A 175 -6.83 -1.71 13.72
N MET A 176 -7.08 -1.46 12.43
CA MET A 176 -8.42 -1.42 11.84
C MET A 176 -9.17 -2.74 11.92
N LEU A 177 -8.48 -3.87 12.13
CA LEU A 177 -9.13 -5.17 12.37
C LEU A 177 -9.94 -5.20 13.67
N ILE A 178 -9.73 -4.24 14.59
CA ILE A 178 -10.55 -4.09 15.79
C ILE A 178 -11.94 -3.51 15.44
N LEU A 179 -12.03 -2.67 14.41
CA LEU A 179 -13.26 -1.96 14.04
C LEU A 179 -14.47 -2.89 13.82
N PRO A 180 -14.37 -4.00 13.05
CA PRO A 180 -15.44 -5.01 12.94
C PRO A 180 -16.07 -5.39 14.28
N PHE A 181 -15.27 -5.58 15.33
CA PHE A 181 -15.75 -5.95 16.66
C PHE A 181 -16.38 -4.77 17.40
N LEU A 182 -15.88 -3.55 17.20
CA LEU A 182 -16.48 -2.34 17.78
C LEU A 182 -17.85 -2.02 17.18
N VAL A 183 -18.09 -2.40 15.93
CA VAL A 183 -19.35 -2.13 15.23
C VAL A 183 -20.33 -3.31 15.25
N GLY A 184 -20.01 -4.38 16.00
CA GLY A 184 -20.86 -5.56 16.10
C GLY A 184 -20.93 -6.42 14.84
N LYS A 185 -19.90 -6.38 13.98
CA LYS A 185 -19.79 -7.15 12.72
C LYS A 185 -18.47 -7.93 12.64
N PRO A 186 -18.16 -8.78 13.64
CA PRO A 186 -16.85 -9.44 13.77
C PRO A 186 -16.49 -10.33 12.58
N GLU A 187 -17.46 -10.89 11.85
CA GLU A 187 -17.24 -11.69 10.64
C GLU A 187 -16.52 -10.91 9.54
N ARG A 188 -16.59 -9.57 9.56
CA ARG A 188 -15.90 -8.71 8.59
C ARG A 188 -14.39 -8.69 8.80
N ALA A 189 -13.90 -9.01 10.00
CA ALA A 189 -12.46 -9.10 10.25
C ALA A 189 -11.81 -10.22 9.41
N ASP A 190 -12.49 -11.36 9.25
CA ASP A 190 -12.00 -12.45 8.40
C ASP A 190 -11.99 -12.05 6.92
N HIS A 191 -12.99 -11.29 6.47
CA HIS A 191 -13.00 -10.76 5.09
C HIS A 191 -11.85 -9.78 4.86
N MET A 192 -11.54 -8.92 5.84
CA MET A 192 -10.38 -8.02 5.79
C MET A 192 -9.07 -8.78 5.70
N VAL A 193 -8.87 -9.80 6.54
CA VAL A 193 -7.66 -10.65 6.50
C VAL A 193 -7.52 -11.30 5.11
N ARG A 194 -8.60 -11.86 4.54
CA ARG A 194 -8.60 -12.44 3.19
C ARG A 194 -8.35 -11.41 2.08
N ALA A 195 -8.63 -10.13 2.33
CA ALA A 195 -8.28 -9.04 1.42
C ALA A 195 -6.81 -8.60 1.56
N GLY A 196 -6.05 -9.22 2.47
CA GLY A 196 -4.65 -8.88 2.79
C GLY A 196 -4.49 -7.74 3.78
N MET A 197 -5.52 -7.45 4.58
CA MET A 197 -5.45 -6.51 5.70
C MET A 197 -5.11 -7.27 6.98
N ALA A 198 -3.88 -7.79 7.08
CA ALA A 198 -3.46 -8.61 8.20
C ALA A 198 -2.08 -8.18 8.71
N PRO A 199 -1.82 -8.29 10.04
CA PRO A 199 -0.46 -8.36 10.55
C PRO A 199 0.31 -9.48 9.84
N LYS A 200 1.54 -9.16 9.44
CA LYS A 200 2.41 -10.00 8.62
C LYS A 200 3.27 -10.92 9.46
N GLU A 201 3.57 -10.51 10.69
CA GLU A 201 4.45 -11.23 11.60
C GLU A 201 3.69 -11.69 12.86
N PRO A 202 4.05 -12.84 13.46
CA PRO A 202 3.40 -13.32 14.68
C PRO A 202 3.42 -12.33 15.85
N PHE A 203 4.50 -11.55 16.02
CA PHE A 203 4.58 -10.56 17.10
C PHE A 203 3.63 -9.37 16.91
N GLU A 204 3.26 -9.05 15.67
CA GLU A 204 2.30 -7.99 15.40
C GLU A 204 0.89 -8.40 15.82
N TRP A 205 0.55 -9.69 15.71
CA TRP A 205 -0.70 -10.24 16.25
C TRP A 205 -0.77 -10.12 17.78
N ALA A 206 0.35 -10.34 18.49
CA ALA A 206 0.41 -10.10 19.92
C ALA A 206 0.14 -8.62 20.25
N SER A 207 0.76 -7.70 19.49
CA SER A 207 0.53 -6.26 19.66
C SER A 207 -0.92 -5.85 19.36
N PHE A 208 -1.55 -6.44 18.35
CA PHE A 208 -2.98 -6.27 18.07
C PHE A 208 -3.85 -6.74 19.25
N SER A 209 -3.59 -7.93 19.78
CA SER A 209 -4.33 -8.47 20.93
C SER A 209 -4.16 -7.62 22.19
N GLU A 210 -2.96 -7.11 22.47
CA GLU A 210 -2.71 -6.17 23.57
C GLU A 210 -3.52 -4.89 23.40
N LYS A 211 -3.53 -4.32 22.19
CA LYS A 211 -4.32 -3.12 21.87
C LYS A 211 -5.81 -3.34 22.11
N ALA A 212 -6.34 -4.47 21.66
CA ALA A 212 -7.74 -4.84 21.88
C ALA A 212 -8.05 -5.02 23.38
N GLN A 213 -7.12 -5.58 24.17
CA GLN A 213 -7.27 -5.67 25.62
C GLN A 213 -7.28 -4.29 26.30
N GLU A 214 -6.44 -3.35 25.86
CA GLU A 214 -6.49 -1.97 26.38
C GLU A 214 -7.86 -1.33 26.13
N LEU A 215 -8.46 -1.56 24.97
CA LEU A 215 -9.82 -1.08 24.69
C LEU A 215 -10.87 -1.77 25.57
N ALA A 216 -10.68 -3.05 25.90
CA ALA A 216 -11.58 -3.79 26.79
C ALA A 216 -11.56 -3.29 28.24
N LYS A 217 -10.57 -2.47 28.64
CA LYS A 217 -10.52 -1.82 29.95
C LYS A 217 -11.39 -0.55 30.04
N ILE A 218 -11.87 -0.04 28.91
CA ILE A 218 -12.76 1.12 28.86
C ILE A 218 -14.13 0.68 29.38
N ASP A 219 -14.78 1.54 30.16
CA ASP A 219 -16.17 1.34 30.56
C ASP A 219 -17.06 1.05 29.32
N ALA A 220 -17.84 -0.03 29.37
CA ALA A 220 -18.58 -0.52 28.22
C ALA A 220 -19.60 0.49 27.68
N LYS A 221 -20.21 1.27 28.57
CA LYS A 221 -21.16 2.33 28.17
C LYS A 221 -20.41 3.47 27.48
N LEU A 222 -19.31 3.94 28.06
CA LEU A 222 -18.46 4.95 27.43
C LEU A 222 -17.94 4.48 26.06
N LEU A 223 -17.46 3.24 25.95
CA LEU A 223 -17.01 2.68 24.69
C LEU A 223 -18.14 2.64 23.66
N SER A 224 -19.33 2.17 24.05
CA SER A 224 -20.51 2.12 23.18
C SER A 224 -20.93 3.50 22.68
N GLU A 225 -20.87 4.52 23.54
CA GLU A 225 -21.12 5.92 23.17
C GLU A 225 -20.06 6.44 22.18
N LEU A 226 -18.77 6.21 22.47
CA LEU A 226 -17.66 6.60 21.60
C LEU A 226 -17.75 5.92 20.23
N VAL A 227 -18.14 4.65 20.20
CA VAL A 227 -18.25 3.86 18.97
C VAL A 227 -19.59 3.95 18.26
N GLY A 228 -20.60 4.53 18.90
CA GLY A 228 -21.97 4.52 18.39
C GLY A 228 -22.45 3.10 18.08
N SER A 229 -22.17 2.15 18.98
CA SER A 229 -22.54 0.74 18.84
C SER A 229 -22.55 0.08 20.21
N GLU A 230 -23.71 -0.43 20.63
CA GLU A 230 -23.86 -1.22 21.86
C GLU A 230 -23.28 -2.64 21.73
N ALA A 231 -22.96 -3.06 20.50
CA ALA A 231 -22.39 -4.37 20.20
C ALA A 231 -20.85 -4.37 20.19
N ALA A 232 -20.21 -3.34 20.77
CA ALA A 232 -18.76 -3.23 20.81
C ALA A 232 -18.13 -4.33 21.70
N ASP A 233 -17.27 -5.15 21.12
CA ASP A 233 -16.65 -6.29 21.83
C ASP A 233 -15.13 -6.36 21.59
N PRO A 234 -14.34 -5.45 22.20
CA PRO A 234 -12.89 -5.48 22.09
C PRO A 234 -12.24 -6.71 22.74
N ALA A 235 -12.91 -7.37 23.69
CA ALA A 235 -12.40 -8.60 24.31
C ALA A 235 -12.38 -9.74 23.29
N ARG A 236 -13.48 -9.91 22.54
CA ARG A 236 -13.54 -10.85 21.42
C ARG A 236 -12.54 -10.51 20.31
N ALA A 237 -12.30 -9.23 20.04
CA ALA A 237 -11.25 -8.82 19.10
C ALA A 237 -9.88 -9.34 19.56
N SER A 238 -9.55 -9.21 20.85
CA SER A 238 -8.30 -9.73 21.39
C SER A 238 -8.19 -11.24 21.26
N GLU A 239 -9.25 -12.00 21.57
CA GLU A 239 -9.26 -13.46 21.46
C GLU A 239 -9.06 -13.92 20.02
N TRP A 240 -9.85 -13.35 19.10
CA TRP A 240 -9.71 -13.59 17.66
C TRP A 240 -8.29 -13.30 17.17
N GLY A 241 -7.68 -12.19 17.62
CA GLY A 241 -6.28 -11.87 17.28
C GLY A 241 -5.28 -12.93 17.74
N ARG A 242 -5.45 -13.52 18.92
CA ARG A 242 -4.59 -14.60 19.42
C ARG A 242 -4.76 -15.87 18.59
N GLU A 243 -6.00 -16.24 18.27
CA GLU A 243 -6.30 -17.39 17.42
C GLU A 243 -5.66 -17.26 16.03
N ARG A 244 -5.78 -16.09 15.41
CA ARG A 244 -5.18 -15.78 14.11
C ARG A 244 -3.65 -15.79 14.18
N GLY A 245 -3.06 -15.24 15.23
CA GLY A 245 -1.61 -15.30 15.48
C GLY A 245 -1.09 -16.74 15.62
N LEU A 246 -1.81 -17.60 16.34
CA LEU A 246 -1.46 -19.02 16.48
C LEU A 246 -1.58 -19.77 15.14
N LEU A 247 -2.58 -19.46 14.32
CA LEU A 247 -2.71 -20.04 12.98
C LEU A 247 -1.59 -19.58 12.05
N ALA A 248 -1.20 -18.31 12.10
CA ALA A 248 -0.07 -17.78 11.34
C ALA A 248 1.23 -18.49 11.73
N GLN A 249 1.49 -18.66 13.03
CA GLN A 249 2.65 -19.38 13.54
C GLN A 249 2.67 -20.84 13.05
N LYS A 250 1.54 -21.56 13.12
CA LYS A 250 1.45 -22.93 12.63
C LYS A 250 1.70 -23.04 11.12
N LEU A 251 1.26 -22.04 10.34
CA LEU A 251 1.54 -21.99 8.91
C LEU A 251 3.03 -21.77 8.63
N GLU A 252 3.70 -20.93 9.43
CA GLU A 252 5.15 -20.73 9.35
C GLU A 252 5.92 -22.00 9.74
N GLU A 253 5.52 -22.67 10.83
CA GLU A 253 6.09 -23.95 11.26
C GLU A 253 5.93 -25.02 10.17
N ALA A 254 4.74 -25.15 9.60
CA ALA A 254 4.47 -26.09 8.50
C ALA A 254 5.31 -25.79 7.24
N ALA A 255 5.55 -24.51 6.94
CA ALA A 255 6.42 -24.10 5.84
C ALA A 255 7.90 -24.46 6.14
N GLY A 256 8.33 -24.39 7.39
CA GLY A 256 9.72 -24.67 7.81
C GLY A 256 10.02 -26.16 7.93
N GLU A 257 9.02 -26.95 8.33
CA GLU A 257 9.11 -28.41 8.44
C GLU A 257 8.93 -29.14 7.10
N ALA A 258 8.58 -28.41 6.04
CA ALA A 258 8.37 -29.00 4.72
C ALA A 258 9.72 -29.47 4.14
N GLY A 259 10.25 -30.59 4.64
CA GLY A 259 11.54 -31.15 4.27
C GLY A 259 11.48 -32.30 3.27
N SER A 260 10.31 -32.66 2.68
CA SER A 260 10.26 -33.87 1.85
C SER A 260 9.29 -33.91 0.65
N THR A 261 8.15 -33.22 0.61
CA THR A 261 7.32 -33.14 -0.62
C THR A 261 6.58 -31.81 -0.78
N ASN A 262 6.31 -31.40 -2.03
CA ASN A 262 5.53 -30.20 -2.35
C ASN A 262 4.04 -30.36 -1.97
N GLU A 263 3.50 -31.56 -2.11
CA GLU A 263 2.07 -31.83 -1.94
C GLU A 263 1.60 -31.73 -0.48
N ASP A 264 2.40 -32.20 0.48
CA ASP A 264 2.03 -32.17 1.90
C ASP A 264 1.97 -30.75 2.46
N PHE A 265 2.90 -29.88 2.06
CA PHE A 265 2.87 -28.47 2.44
C PHE A 265 1.68 -27.76 1.79
N ALA A 266 1.46 -27.92 0.49
CA ALA A 266 0.35 -27.27 -0.20
C ALA A 266 -1.00 -27.64 0.43
N ARG A 267 -1.23 -28.92 0.74
CA ARG A 267 -2.45 -29.37 1.41
C ARG A 267 -2.60 -28.74 2.80
N THR A 268 -1.54 -28.75 3.60
CA THR A 268 -1.55 -28.18 4.96
C THR A 268 -1.79 -26.67 4.95
N ALA A 269 -1.08 -25.95 4.07
CA ALA A 269 -1.22 -24.51 3.91
C ALA A 269 -2.66 -24.13 3.53
N LEU A 270 -3.24 -24.82 2.54
CA LEU A 270 -4.63 -24.57 2.12
C LEU A 270 -5.64 -24.86 3.23
N ALA A 271 -5.48 -25.94 3.98
CA ALA A 271 -6.35 -26.25 5.12
C ALA A 271 -6.26 -25.20 6.24
N MET A 272 -5.09 -24.61 6.47
CA MET A 272 -4.90 -23.52 7.44
C MET A 272 -5.51 -22.21 6.94
N ILE A 273 -5.36 -21.90 5.66
CA ILE A 273 -5.98 -20.73 5.03
C ILE A 273 -7.51 -20.80 5.08
N GLU A 274 -8.09 -21.98 4.86
CA GLU A 274 -9.53 -22.21 5.01
C GLU A 274 -10.01 -21.94 6.45
N GLN A 275 -9.17 -22.24 7.45
CA GLN A 275 -9.41 -21.89 8.86
C GLN A 275 -9.20 -20.40 9.16
N GLY A 276 -8.76 -19.61 8.19
CA GLY A 276 -8.48 -18.17 8.31
C GLY A 276 -7.07 -17.85 8.80
N ALA A 277 -6.09 -18.72 8.54
CA ALA A 277 -4.69 -18.41 8.80
C ALA A 277 -4.24 -17.18 7.99
N PRO A 278 -3.65 -16.17 8.63
CA PRO A 278 -2.97 -15.08 7.95
C PRO A 278 -1.78 -15.61 7.15
N ILE A 279 -1.55 -15.03 5.97
CA ILE A 279 -0.47 -15.47 5.08
C ILE A 279 0.76 -14.58 5.33
N GLY A 280 1.72 -15.12 6.07
CA GLY A 280 3.04 -14.52 6.25
C GLY A 280 3.93 -14.67 5.01
N TYR A 281 5.07 -13.99 5.04
CA TYR A 281 6.02 -13.99 3.92
C TYR A 281 6.64 -15.38 3.67
N PHE A 282 6.74 -16.22 4.71
CA PHE A 282 7.46 -17.48 4.65
C PHE A 282 6.75 -18.52 3.78
N ALA A 283 5.41 -18.62 3.87
CA ALA A 283 4.62 -19.50 3.00
C ALA A 283 4.74 -19.08 1.52
N LEU A 284 4.78 -17.78 1.24
CA LEU A 284 4.99 -17.24 -0.10
C LEU A 284 6.40 -17.57 -0.62
N ALA A 285 7.42 -17.47 0.23
CA ALA A 285 8.80 -17.80 -0.10
C ALA A 285 8.93 -19.28 -0.49
N VAL A 286 8.46 -20.19 0.37
CA VAL A 286 8.51 -21.64 0.14
C VAL A 286 7.76 -22.03 -1.13
N ALA A 287 6.56 -21.48 -1.36
CA ALA A 287 5.82 -21.74 -2.61
C ALA A 287 6.59 -21.26 -3.85
N SER A 288 7.31 -20.14 -3.74
CA SER A 288 8.08 -19.56 -4.84
C SER A 288 9.37 -20.33 -5.15
N GLU A 289 10.13 -20.71 -4.12
CA GLU A 289 11.37 -21.50 -4.25
C GLU A 289 11.10 -22.89 -4.85
N ARG A 290 9.92 -23.46 -4.57
CA ARG A 290 9.46 -24.73 -5.14
C ARG A 290 8.86 -24.62 -6.54
N ALA A 291 8.75 -23.40 -7.06
CA ALA A 291 7.99 -23.09 -8.28
C ALA A 291 6.55 -23.67 -8.27
N ASP A 292 5.90 -23.74 -7.10
CA ASP A 292 4.52 -24.18 -6.97
C ASP A 292 3.57 -23.02 -7.31
N LEU A 293 3.40 -22.79 -8.61
CA LEU A 293 2.57 -21.72 -9.15
C LEU A 293 1.10 -21.85 -8.72
N GLY A 294 0.62 -23.07 -8.47
CA GLY A 294 -0.74 -23.35 -8.06
C GLY A 294 -0.99 -22.89 -6.63
N LEU A 295 -0.11 -23.27 -5.70
CA LEU A 295 -0.16 -22.82 -4.32
C LEU A 295 0.05 -21.31 -4.22
N LEU A 296 1.04 -20.77 -4.93
CA LEU A 296 1.37 -19.34 -4.88
C LEU A 296 0.17 -18.45 -5.32
N LYS A 297 -0.55 -18.84 -6.38
CA LYS A 297 -1.78 -18.16 -6.80
C LYS A 297 -2.84 -18.18 -5.71
N LYS A 298 -3.09 -19.36 -5.12
CA LYS A 298 -4.08 -19.51 -4.04
C LYS A 298 -3.70 -18.70 -2.80
N LEU A 299 -2.41 -18.60 -2.47
CA LEU A 299 -1.93 -17.74 -1.39
C LEU A 299 -2.26 -16.27 -1.67
N PHE A 300 -2.00 -15.77 -2.88
CA PHE A 300 -2.34 -14.39 -3.23
C PHE A 300 -3.86 -14.12 -3.30
N GLU A 301 -4.64 -15.08 -3.78
CA GLU A 301 -6.11 -15.02 -3.79
C GLU A 301 -6.69 -14.98 -2.36
N ALA A 302 -6.03 -15.66 -1.42
CA ALA A 302 -6.39 -15.68 -0.01
C ALA A 302 -5.84 -14.51 0.81
N GLY A 303 -5.25 -13.51 0.17
CA GLY A 303 -4.80 -12.26 0.82
C GLY A 303 -3.31 -12.18 1.13
N GLY A 304 -2.50 -13.12 0.64
CA GLY A 304 -1.04 -13.01 0.69
C GLY A 304 -0.58 -11.69 0.08
N ASP A 305 0.33 -11.00 0.77
CA ASP A 305 0.85 -9.71 0.31
C ASP A 305 2.02 -9.93 -0.68
N PRO A 306 1.87 -9.61 -1.97
CA PRO A 306 2.96 -9.71 -2.95
C PRO A 306 4.05 -8.65 -2.76
N ASN A 307 3.86 -7.71 -1.83
CA ASN A 307 4.84 -6.71 -1.43
C ASN A 307 5.35 -6.96 0.00
N CYS A 308 5.21 -8.19 0.50
CA CYS A 308 5.78 -8.60 1.77
C CYS A 308 7.32 -8.46 1.76
N ARG A 309 7.89 -8.31 2.96
CA ARG A 309 9.31 -8.04 3.17
C ARG A 309 9.86 -9.03 4.18
N TYR A 310 11.15 -9.31 4.07
CA TYR A 310 11.89 -9.93 5.16
C TYR A 310 11.97 -8.99 6.36
N LYS A 311 12.37 -9.53 7.51
CA LYS A 311 12.63 -8.77 8.75
C LYS A 311 13.64 -7.63 8.57
N THR A 312 14.52 -7.72 7.58
CA THR A 312 15.49 -6.67 7.20
C THR A 312 14.86 -5.53 6.41
N GLY A 313 13.59 -5.62 6.04
CA GLY A 313 12.90 -4.67 5.17
C GLY A 313 13.09 -4.93 3.68
N VAL A 314 13.80 -5.98 3.27
CA VAL A 314 14.01 -6.29 1.84
C VAL A 314 12.76 -6.90 1.22
N PRO A 315 12.32 -6.44 0.03
CA PRO A 315 11.23 -7.08 -0.71
C PRO A 315 11.45 -8.59 -0.83
N MET A 316 10.41 -9.38 -0.54
CA MET A 316 10.50 -10.84 -0.56
C MET A 316 11.03 -11.35 -1.91
N LEU A 317 10.49 -10.85 -3.01
CA LEU A 317 10.88 -11.26 -4.36
C LEU A 317 12.38 -11.07 -4.66
N ALA A 318 13.05 -10.10 -4.02
CA ALA A 318 14.48 -9.86 -4.20
C ALA A 318 15.36 -10.91 -3.49
N ARG A 319 14.81 -11.58 -2.46
CA ARG A 319 15.54 -12.50 -1.59
C ARG A 319 15.28 -13.97 -1.90
N LEU A 320 14.32 -14.26 -2.77
CA LEU A 320 14.12 -15.62 -3.27
C LEU A 320 15.39 -16.10 -3.96
N ASN A 321 15.72 -17.39 -3.80
CA ASN A 321 16.90 -17.97 -4.41
C ASN A 321 16.89 -17.77 -5.92
N GLY A 322 17.73 -16.86 -6.41
CA GLY A 322 17.79 -16.49 -7.81
C GLY A 322 18.09 -17.67 -8.73
N ALA A 323 18.76 -18.72 -8.27
CA ALA A 323 19.06 -19.89 -9.11
C ALA A 323 17.82 -20.74 -9.44
N GLU A 324 16.83 -20.76 -8.54
CA GLU A 324 15.62 -21.58 -8.65
C GLU A 324 14.39 -20.76 -9.08
N LEU A 325 14.49 -19.43 -8.98
CA LEU A 325 13.42 -18.53 -9.40
C LEU A 325 13.25 -18.54 -10.93
N THR A 326 12.02 -18.77 -11.37
CA THR A 326 11.63 -18.81 -12.79
C THR A 326 10.85 -17.56 -13.20
N ALA A 327 10.85 -17.26 -14.51
CA ALA A 327 10.06 -16.18 -15.09
C ALA A 327 8.54 -16.36 -14.84
N ASP A 328 8.05 -17.61 -14.81
CA ASP A 328 6.66 -17.92 -14.50
C ASP A 328 6.31 -17.60 -13.06
N THR A 329 7.20 -17.91 -12.10
CA THR A 329 7.02 -17.51 -10.70
C THR A 329 6.94 -15.98 -10.60
N VAL A 330 7.88 -15.25 -11.23
CA VAL A 330 7.85 -13.77 -11.26
C VAL A 330 6.56 -13.24 -11.89
N SER A 331 6.08 -13.86 -12.97
CA SER A 331 4.80 -13.52 -13.62
C SER A 331 3.63 -13.61 -12.64
N VAL A 332 3.58 -14.66 -11.79
CA VAL A 332 2.55 -14.82 -10.75
C VAL A 332 2.65 -13.70 -9.71
N TRP A 333 3.85 -13.36 -9.23
CA TRP A 333 4.06 -12.24 -8.31
C TRP A 333 3.59 -10.91 -8.91
N MET A 334 3.98 -10.61 -10.14
CA MET A 334 3.59 -9.36 -10.82
C MET A 334 2.08 -9.27 -11.05
N LYS A 335 1.45 -10.35 -11.52
CA LYS A 335 -0.01 -10.43 -11.70
C LYS A 335 -0.78 -10.32 -10.38
N ALA A 336 -0.17 -10.66 -9.25
CA ALA A 336 -0.75 -10.45 -7.93
C ALA A 336 -0.64 -9.00 -7.43
N GLY A 337 0.13 -8.14 -8.12
CA GLY A 337 0.38 -6.76 -7.72
C GLY A 337 1.70 -6.55 -7.00
N CYS A 338 2.69 -7.42 -7.21
CA CYS A 338 4.05 -7.20 -6.72
C CYS A 338 4.69 -6.00 -7.41
N ARG A 339 5.40 -5.18 -6.62
CA ARG A 339 6.26 -4.13 -7.09
C ARG A 339 7.72 -4.58 -6.98
N PRO A 340 8.46 -4.67 -8.10
CA PRO A 340 9.82 -5.22 -8.08
C PRO A 340 10.91 -4.19 -7.72
N THR A 341 10.55 -2.95 -7.38
CA THR A 341 11.46 -1.89 -6.91
C THR A 341 11.37 -1.71 -5.40
N MET A 342 12.25 -0.89 -4.82
CA MET A 342 12.04 -0.29 -3.51
C MET A 342 10.92 0.75 -3.55
N ASP A 343 10.66 1.38 -2.40
CA ASP A 343 9.56 2.32 -2.23
C ASP A 343 9.80 3.60 -3.06
N PRO A 344 8.76 4.19 -3.65
CA PRO A 344 8.75 5.57 -4.09
C PRO A 344 9.18 6.50 -2.97
N GLY A 345 10.05 7.43 -3.33
CA GLY A 345 10.67 8.33 -2.37
C GLY A 345 11.80 7.69 -1.56
N SER A 346 12.11 6.40 -1.75
CA SER A 346 13.43 5.88 -1.39
C SER A 346 14.46 6.67 -2.16
N GLU A 347 15.49 7.18 -1.47
CA GLU A 347 16.67 7.79 -2.12
C GLU A 347 17.40 6.78 -3.02
N GLU A 348 17.13 5.48 -2.82
CA GLU A 348 17.62 4.39 -3.66
C GLU A 348 16.42 3.52 -4.10
N PRO A 349 15.75 3.84 -5.22
CA PRO A 349 14.59 3.07 -5.70
C PRO A 349 14.95 1.64 -6.11
N PHE A 350 16.22 1.38 -6.42
CA PHE A 350 16.73 0.03 -6.64
C PHE A 350 17.35 -0.60 -5.40
N GLY A 351 17.79 0.22 -4.43
CA GLY A 351 18.54 -0.20 -3.25
C GLY A 351 19.91 -0.79 -3.59
N HIS A 352 20.93 -0.53 -2.78
CA HIS A 352 22.21 -1.24 -2.91
C HIS A 352 22.63 -1.97 -1.62
N GLY A 353 23.54 -2.92 -1.74
CA GLY A 353 24.12 -3.63 -0.60
C GLY A 353 23.11 -4.52 0.14
N MET A 354 22.76 -4.16 1.38
CA MET A 354 21.97 -5.03 2.28
C MET A 354 20.48 -5.06 1.97
N ASN A 355 19.95 -4.05 1.25
CA ASN A 355 18.53 -3.89 0.97
C ASN A 355 18.18 -3.69 -0.52
N PRO A 356 18.50 -4.65 -1.39
CA PRO A 356 18.25 -4.50 -2.82
C PRO A 356 16.79 -4.78 -3.19
N SER A 357 16.34 -4.14 -4.28
CA SER A 357 15.09 -4.46 -4.96
C SER A 357 15.20 -5.74 -5.78
N ALA A 358 14.06 -6.27 -6.23
CA ALA A 358 14.06 -7.42 -7.12
C ALA A 358 14.70 -7.10 -8.47
N LEU A 359 14.48 -5.90 -9.02
CA LEU A 359 15.15 -5.48 -10.25
C LEU A 359 16.67 -5.41 -10.10
N TYR A 360 17.16 -4.91 -8.96
CA TYR A 360 18.60 -4.88 -8.66
C TYR A 360 19.17 -6.30 -8.66
N GLU A 361 18.55 -7.23 -7.92
CA GLU A 361 19.05 -8.61 -7.80
C GLU A 361 19.01 -9.37 -9.13
N PHE A 362 17.95 -9.19 -9.93
CA PHE A 362 17.86 -9.81 -11.25
C PHE A 362 18.90 -9.24 -12.22
N THR A 363 19.20 -7.94 -12.10
CA THR A 363 20.27 -7.29 -12.87
C THR A 363 21.64 -7.79 -12.43
N TRP A 364 21.90 -7.82 -11.11
CA TRP A 364 23.16 -8.31 -10.52
C TRP A 364 23.47 -9.75 -10.94
N SER A 365 22.46 -10.59 -11.03
CA SER A 365 22.57 -12.00 -11.42
C SER A 365 22.52 -12.25 -12.94
N GLY A 366 22.33 -11.21 -13.76
CA GLY A 366 22.28 -11.35 -15.22
C GLY A 366 21.01 -12.03 -15.74
N ARG A 367 19.95 -12.07 -14.93
CA ARG A 367 18.69 -12.79 -15.22
C ARG A 367 17.73 -11.94 -16.05
N LEU A 368 18.06 -11.79 -17.33
CA LEU A 368 17.26 -11.04 -18.30
C LEU A 368 15.82 -11.58 -18.43
N ASP A 369 15.63 -12.89 -18.32
CA ASP A 369 14.31 -13.53 -18.34
C ASP A 369 13.39 -13.02 -17.22
N LEU A 370 13.93 -12.85 -16.00
CA LEU A 370 13.19 -12.34 -14.85
C LEU A 370 12.88 -10.85 -14.98
N LEU A 371 13.83 -10.06 -15.50
CA LEU A 371 13.62 -8.63 -15.78
C LEU A 371 12.52 -8.40 -16.82
N LYS A 372 12.49 -9.22 -17.88
CA LYS A 372 11.42 -9.20 -18.89
C LYS A 372 10.08 -9.59 -18.29
N ALA A 373 10.02 -10.65 -17.48
CA ALA A 373 8.80 -11.03 -16.78
C ALA A 373 8.25 -9.92 -15.88
N CYS A 374 9.13 -9.18 -15.17
CA CYS A 374 8.74 -7.98 -14.42
C CYS A 374 8.11 -6.92 -15.32
N ALA A 375 8.78 -6.57 -16.43
CA ALA A 375 8.32 -5.52 -17.35
C ALA A 375 7.01 -5.87 -18.08
N GLU A 376 6.81 -7.14 -18.44
CA GLU A 376 5.65 -7.62 -19.20
C GLU A 376 4.38 -7.77 -18.34
N HIS A 377 4.52 -7.97 -17.03
CA HIS A 377 3.40 -8.33 -16.16
C HIS A 377 3.13 -7.37 -14.99
N ALA A 378 3.95 -6.33 -14.83
CA ALA A 378 3.72 -5.31 -13.81
C ALA A 378 2.32 -4.68 -13.96
N GLN A 379 1.68 -4.37 -12.84
CA GLN A 379 0.35 -3.74 -12.80
C GLN A 379 0.38 -2.22 -13.04
N GLY A 380 1.58 -1.66 -13.23
CA GLY A 380 1.80 -0.23 -13.44
C GLY A 380 3.12 0.02 -14.18
N PRO A 381 3.38 1.29 -14.57
CA PRO A 381 4.59 1.64 -15.28
C PRO A 381 5.82 1.33 -14.43
N LEU A 382 6.75 0.56 -15.01
CA LEU A 382 8.01 0.21 -14.37
C LEU A 382 9.11 1.08 -14.95
N SER A 383 9.67 1.97 -14.11
CA SER A 383 10.84 2.76 -14.50
C SER A 383 12.13 1.98 -14.28
N PHE A 384 13.04 2.06 -15.24
CA PHE A 384 14.41 1.54 -15.16
C PHE A 384 15.44 2.67 -15.03
N THR A 385 14.95 3.91 -14.95
CA THR A 385 15.72 5.13 -14.76
C THR A 385 15.14 5.93 -13.59
N GLU A 386 15.90 6.88 -13.08
CA GLU A 386 15.46 7.81 -12.05
C GLU A 386 15.75 9.25 -12.49
N GLU A 387 14.78 10.16 -12.31
CA GLU A 387 15.02 11.58 -12.50
C GLU A 387 15.48 12.18 -11.17
N LEU A 388 16.69 12.73 -11.15
CA LEU A 388 17.31 13.33 -9.99
C LEU A 388 16.77 14.74 -9.74
N ARG A 389 17.06 15.31 -8.56
CA ARG A 389 16.52 16.62 -8.13
C ARG A 389 16.91 17.78 -9.04
N ASP A 390 17.99 17.66 -9.79
CA ASP A 390 18.48 18.66 -10.74
C ASP A 390 17.94 18.45 -12.18
N GLY A 391 17.08 17.45 -12.37
CA GLY A 391 16.50 17.06 -13.66
C GLY A 391 17.39 16.15 -14.51
N SER A 392 18.58 15.76 -14.01
CA SER A 392 19.39 14.73 -14.67
C SER A 392 18.77 13.35 -14.51
N ILE A 393 19.15 12.40 -15.38
CA ILE A 393 18.60 11.04 -15.37
C ILE A 393 19.70 10.07 -14.94
N ALA A 394 19.40 9.23 -13.96
CA ALA A 394 20.25 8.14 -13.50
C ALA A 394 19.80 6.77 -14.06
N SER A 395 20.75 5.83 -14.17
CA SER A 395 20.50 4.46 -14.66
C SER A 395 21.37 3.42 -13.95
N ASP A 396 21.16 3.27 -12.65
CA ASP A 396 21.94 2.35 -11.80
C ASP A 396 21.90 0.90 -12.27
N LEU A 397 20.75 0.44 -12.77
CA LEU A 397 20.65 -0.92 -13.32
C LEU A 397 21.52 -1.10 -14.57
N LEU A 398 21.68 -0.05 -15.39
CA LEU A 398 22.58 -0.13 -16.56
C LEU A 398 24.04 -0.14 -16.12
N ALA A 399 24.44 0.75 -15.20
CA ALA A 399 25.78 0.73 -14.60
C ALA A 399 26.11 -0.63 -14.00
N LEU A 400 25.18 -1.20 -13.24
CA LEU A 400 25.34 -2.51 -12.62
C LEU A 400 25.46 -3.64 -13.65
N ALA A 401 24.61 -3.67 -14.68
CA ALA A 401 24.68 -4.69 -15.72
C ALA A 401 26.03 -4.67 -16.44
N ILE A 402 26.56 -3.47 -16.68
CA ILE A 402 27.86 -3.26 -17.31
C ILE A 402 29.00 -3.72 -16.39
N ASP A 403 29.01 -3.24 -15.14
CA ASP A 403 30.02 -3.61 -14.13
C ASP A 403 30.12 -5.13 -13.92
N LYS A 404 28.98 -5.84 -14.01
CA LYS A 404 28.92 -7.30 -13.85
C LYS A 404 29.15 -8.10 -15.12
N GLY A 405 29.38 -7.47 -16.27
CA GLY A 405 29.62 -8.19 -17.52
C GLY A 405 28.35 -8.73 -18.19
N HIS A 406 27.16 -8.31 -17.77
CA HIS A 406 25.87 -8.84 -18.25
C HIS A 406 25.43 -8.15 -19.54
N GLU A 407 26.14 -8.44 -20.63
CA GLU A 407 25.95 -7.75 -21.92
C GLU A 407 24.50 -7.78 -22.44
N GLU A 408 23.78 -8.89 -22.27
CA GLU A 408 22.40 -9.01 -22.74
C GLU A 408 21.43 -8.14 -21.94
N VAL A 409 21.63 -8.05 -20.62
CA VAL A 409 20.85 -7.17 -19.74
C VAL A 409 21.13 -5.71 -20.09
N ALA A 410 22.39 -5.32 -20.22
CA ALA A 410 22.77 -3.96 -20.59
C ALA A 410 22.20 -3.57 -21.96
N ALA A 411 22.31 -4.45 -22.96
CA ALA A 411 21.75 -4.22 -24.28
C ALA A 411 20.23 -4.03 -24.24
N TRP A 412 19.52 -4.87 -23.48
CA TRP A 412 18.06 -4.76 -23.33
C TRP A 412 17.63 -3.47 -22.61
N LEU A 413 18.35 -3.05 -21.56
CA LEU A 413 18.07 -1.80 -20.85
C LEU A 413 18.21 -0.58 -21.78
N VAL A 414 19.23 -0.56 -22.65
CA VAL A 414 19.40 0.50 -23.65
C VAL A 414 18.36 0.39 -24.75
N GLU A 415 18.19 -0.80 -25.34
CA GLU A 415 17.36 -1.00 -26.53
C GLU A 415 15.86 -0.83 -26.27
N GLU A 416 15.37 -1.34 -25.14
CA GLU A 416 13.93 -1.43 -24.87
C GLU A 416 13.46 -0.56 -23.71
N LYS A 417 14.34 -0.17 -22.79
CA LYS A 417 13.96 0.59 -21.57
C LYS A 417 14.43 2.04 -21.57
N GLY A 418 15.12 2.47 -22.63
CA GLY A 418 15.53 3.85 -22.82
C GLY A 418 16.63 4.31 -21.87
N CYS A 419 17.35 3.38 -21.23
CA CYS A 419 18.56 3.72 -20.49
C CYS A 419 19.65 4.19 -21.47
N ARG A 420 20.52 5.10 -21.04
CA ARG A 420 21.56 5.67 -21.90
C ARG A 420 22.92 5.67 -21.21
N LEU A 421 23.98 5.63 -22.00
CA LEU A 421 25.37 5.68 -21.52
C LEU A 421 25.73 7.05 -20.93
N ASP A 422 25.02 8.11 -21.29
CA ASP A 422 25.18 9.45 -20.69
C ASP A 422 24.28 9.71 -19.47
N HIS A 423 23.42 8.75 -19.08
CA HIS A 423 22.77 8.79 -17.78
C HIS A 423 23.82 8.63 -16.67
N LEU A 424 23.49 9.13 -15.48
CA LEU A 424 24.38 9.10 -14.32
C LEU A 424 24.25 7.79 -13.53
N TYR A 425 25.29 7.44 -12.78
CA TYR A 425 25.21 6.49 -11.68
C TYR A 425 24.99 7.25 -10.37
N THR A 426 24.02 6.85 -9.55
CA THR A 426 23.68 7.56 -8.32
C THR A 426 24.78 7.52 -7.26
N GLY A 427 25.67 6.52 -7.31
CA GLY A 427 26.71 6.33 -6.29
C GLY A 427 27.83 7.38 -6.32
N ASP A 428 28.24 7.83 -7.50
CA ASP A 428 29.33 8.82 -7.67
C ASP A 428 28.99 9.99 -8.61
N GLY A 429 27.84 9.94 -9.29
CA GLY A 429 27.41 10.96 -10.25
C GLY A 429 28.13 10.88 -11.60
N GLU A 430 28.95 9.87 -11.85
CA GLU A 430 29.65 9.70 -13.13
C GLU A 430 28.72 9.12 -14.19
N PRO A 431 28.93 9.43 -15.49
CA PRO A 431 28.17 8.81 -16.57
C PRO A 431 28.36 7.29 -16.60
N VAL A 432 27.28 6.56 -16.85
CA VAL A 432 27.25 5.09 -16.94
C VAL A 432 28.26 4.55 -17.98
N ARG A 433 28.58 5.35 -19.01
CA ARG A 433 29.63 5.07 -20.00
C ARG A 433 30.97 4.69 -19.36
N GLY A 434 31.31 5.27 -18.20
CA GLY A 434 32.58 5.02 -17.50
C GLY A 434 32.75 3.58 -17.04
N PHE A 435 31.65 2.84 -16.88
CA PHE A 435 31.67 1.42 -16.48
C PHE A 435 31.96 0.48 -17.66
N ALA A 436 31.73 0.92 -18.90
CA ALA A 436 31.81 0.06 -20.08
C ALA A 436 33.16 0.18 -20.79
N GLU A 437 33.77 -0.96 -21.09
CA GLU A 437 35.04 -1.03 -21.84
C GLU A 437 34.97 -2.00 -23.02
N GLY A 438 35.92 -1.86 -23.94
CA GLY A 438 36.17 -2.80 -25.02
C GLY A 438 34.93 -3.12 -25.88
N LYS A 439 34.62 -4.41 -26.02
CA LYS A 439 33.53 -4.91 -26.87
C LYS A 439 32.15 -4.51 -26.36
N MET A 440 31.96 -4.47 -25.05
CA MET A 440 30.68 -4.10 -24.47
C MET A 440 30.35 -2.64 -24.77
N LEU A 441 31.29 -1.71 -24.55
CA LEU A 441 31.10 -0.30 -24.90
C LEU A 441 30.78 -0.12 -26.38
N ALA A 442 31.55 -0.76 -27.27
CA ALA A 442 31.31 -0.69 -28.71
C ALA A 442 29.91 -1.18 -29.10
N ARG A 443 29.43 -2.26 -28.48
CA ARG A 443 28.09 -2.80 -28.69
C ARG A 443 27.00 -1.84 -28.23
N LEU A 444 27.11 -1.28 -27.02
CA LEU A 444 26.09 -0.39 -26.46
C LEU A 444 26.02 0.93 -27.24
N VAL A 445 27.16 1.49 -27.64
CA VAL A 445 27.21 2.68 -28.53
C VAL A 445 26.51 2.40 -29.86
N ALA A 446 26.77 1.25 -30.49
CA ALA A 446 26.11 0.89 -31.74
C ALA A 446 24.58 0.74 -31.59
N ILE A 447 24.09 0.30 -30.43
CA ILE A 447 22.66 0.24 -30.13
C ILE A 447 22.08 1.66 -30.03
N GLU A 448 22.72 2.56 -29.27
CA GLU A 448 22.27 3.95 -29.14
C GLU A 448 22.26 4.70 -30.48
N GLU A 449 23.31 4.57 -31.29
CA GLU A 449 23.39 5.17 -32.62
C GLU A 449 22.26 4.66 -33.54
N ARG A 450 22.01 3.35 -33.51
CA ARG A 450 20.91 2.74 -34.26
C ARG A 450 19.54 3.24 -33.78
N LEU A 451 19.34 3.44 -32.48
CA LEU A 451 18.10 4.00 -31.94
C LEU A 451 17.92 5.47 -32.32
N ALA A 452 18.98 6.28 -32.27
CA ALA A 452 18.97 7.68 -32.68
C ALA A 452 18.57 7.83 -34.17
N LEU A 453 19.17 7.00 -35.04
CA LEU A 453 18.81 6.96 -36.47
C LEU A 453 17.36 6.53 -36.72
N LYS A 454 16.79 5.67 -35.87
CA LYS A 454 15.37 5.28 -35.96
C LYS A 454 14.44 6.41 -35.49
N ALA A 455 14.83 7.16 -34.45
CA ALA A 455 14.03 8.24 -33.89
C ALA A 455 13.99 9.47 -34.80
N ASP A 456 15.08 9.76 -35.51
CA ASP A 456 15.15 10.80 -36.53
C ASP A 456 15.93 10.30 -37.76
N PRO A 457 15.22 9.77 -38.78
CA PRO A 457 15.86 9.21 -39.98
C PRO A 457 16.58 10.25 -40.84
N TYR A 458 16.46 11.55 -40.51
CA TYR A 458 17.08 12.65 -41.23
C TYR A 458 18.31 13.23 -40.53
N THR A 459 18.61 12.83 -39.29
CA THR A 459 19.91 13.11 -38.65
C THR A 459 20.91 11.99 -38.96
N THR A 460 21.76 12.20 -39.96
CA THR A 460 22.97 11.39 -40.12
C THR A 460 23.96 11.71 -39.00
N ALA A 461 24.61 10.67 -38.47
CA ALA A 461 25.73 10.79 -37.53
C ALA A 461 26.82 11.66 -38.19
N THR A 462 26.90 12.93 -37.78
CA THR A 462 27.95 13.82 -38.22
C THR A 462 29.14 13.60 -37.30
N ASP A 463 30.18 13.00 -37.86
CA ASP A 463 31.52 12.98 -37.30
C ASP A 463 31.87 14.38 -36.75
N LYS A 464 32.22 14.41 -35.47
CA LYS A 464 32.95 15.44 -34.73
C LYS A 464 32.99 16.83 -35.41
N GLY A 465 32.07 17.72 -35.01
CA GLY A 465 32.35 19.16 -34.98
C GLY A 465 31.66 20.06 -36.00
N SER A 466 30.60 19.63 -36.69
CA SER A 466 29.80 20.54 -37.52
C SER A 466 28.32 20.54 -37.09
N LYS A 467 27.78 21.74 -36.84
CA LYS A 467 26.37 21.93 -36.46
C LYS A 467 25.45 21.39 -37.56
N PRO A 468 24.34 20.72 -37.21
CA PRO A 468 23.44 20.12 -38.18
C PRO A 468 22.80 21.21 -39.06
N LYS A 469 22.97 21.09 -40.38
CA LYS A 469 22.11 21.80 -41.34
C LYS A 469 20.84 20.97 -41.49
N ARG A 470 19.71 21.51 -41.02
CA ARG A 470 18.38 21.04 -41.41
C ARG A 470 18.27 21.14 -42.94
N LEU A 471 17.86 20.04 -43.58
CA LEU A 471 17.40 20.06 -44.98
C LEU A 471 16.08 20.82 -45.10
#